data_AF-A0A536X7E3-F1
#
_entry.id   AF-A0A536X7E3-F1
#
_cell.length_a   1.000
_cell.length_b   1.000
_cell.length_c   1.000
_cell.angle_alpha   90.00
_cell.angle_beta   90.00
_cell.angle_gamma   90.00
#
_symmetry.space_group_name_H-M   'P 1'
#
loop_
_entity.id
_entity.type
_entity.pdbx_description
1 polymer ?
#
loop_
_entity_poly.entity_id
_entity_poly.type
_entity_poly.pdbx_seq_one_letter_code
_entity_poly.pdbx_strand_id
1 'polypeptide(L)'
;MNASSAAAAPTRREHDFLGDKDIPADAYWGVHSARAVENFAISGQTVGDVADLVRALAYVKKAAAQANAELGVIDRQRAGAIIVACDEIIGGALHDQFVVDVIQGGAGTSTNMNANEVIANRALEHMGFEKGRYDALHPNDHVNASQSTNDVYPTALRLAAWFGIDGLLAEMAELRRAFEAKADEFKSVLKIGRTQLQDAVPMTLGQEFLAFAIMIGEDEARLREARALITEVNLGATALGT
;
A
#
# COMPACT_ATOMS: atom_id res chain seq x y z
N MET A 1 24.92 29.99 -32.33
CA MET A 1 24.37 29.73 -30.99
C MET A 1 24.28 28.22 -30.84
N ASN A 2 25.21 27.62 -30.09
CA ASN A 2 25.27 26.17 -29.92
C ASN A 2 24.10 25.72 -29.04
N ALA A 3 23.25 24.85 -29.59
CA ALA A 3 22.34 24.05 -28.80
C ALA A 3 23.19 23.12 -27.94
N SER A 4 23.19 23.37 -26.63
CA SER A 4 23.75 22.46 -25.63
C SER A 4 22.95 21.16 -25.70
N SER A 5 23.52 20.07 -26.23
CA SER A 5 22.93 18.74 -26.05
C SER A 5 23.03 18.41 -24.58
N ALA A 6 21.90 18.39 -23.87
CA ALA A 6 21.85 17.78 -22.55
C ALA A 6 22.40 16.36 -22.68
N ALA A 7 23.47 16.04 -21.95
CA ALA A 7 23.97 14.67 -21.89
C ALA A 7 22.82 13.79 -21.41
N ALA A 8 22.53 12.70 -22.14
CA ALA A 8 21.52 11.74 -21.73
C ALA A 8 21.85 11.26 -20.30
N ALA A 9 20.84 11.23 -19.43
CA ALA A 9 21.03 10.73 -18.07
C ALA A 9 21.61 9.30 -18.11
N PRO A 10 22.51 8.93 -17.18
CA PRO A 10 23.11 7.61 -17.18
C PRO A 10 22.03 6.54 -17.04
N THR A 11 22.17 5.44 -17.80
CA THR A 11 21.27 4.28 -17.78
C THR A 11 22.03 3.00 -17.47
N ARG A 12 21.30 1.99 -16.99
CA ARG A 12 21.73 0.59 -16.91
C ARG A 12 20.84 -0.26 -17.82
N ARG A 13 21.40 -1.30 -18.42
CA ARG A 13 20.64 -2.21 -19.27
C ARG A 13 20.13 -3.40 -18.46
N GLU A 14 18.83 -3.64 -18.51
CA GLU A 14 18.18 -4.80 -17.91
C GLU A 14 17.52 -5.67 -18.97
N HIS A 15 17.25 -6.93 -18.65
CA HIS A 15 16.67 -7.91 -19.55
C HIS A 15 15.49 -8.63 -18.86
N ASP A 16 14.37 -8.73 -19.56
CA ASP A 16 13.27 -9.64 -19.21
C ASP A 16 12.92 -10.54 -20.39
N PHE A 17 11.84 -11.31 -20.27
CA PHE A 17 11.38 -12.21 -21.33
C PHE A 17 11.07 -11.50 -22.67
N LEU A 18 10.76 -10.21 -22.65
CA LEU A 18 10.48 -9.42 -23.85
C LEU A 18 11.74 -8.78 -24.46
N GLY A 19 12.89 -8.95 -23.82
CA GLY A 19 14.19 -8.50 -24.30
C GLY A 19 14.79 -7.39 -23.43
N ASP A 20 15.78 -6.70 -24.00
CA ASP A 20 16.54 -5.68 -23.28
C ASP A 20 15.81 -4.35 -23.18
N LYS A 21 16.08 -3.59 -22.11
CA LYS A 21 15.60 -2.23 -21.93
C LYS A 21 16.60 -1.40 -21.11
N ASP A 22 16.77 -0.14 -21.48
CA ASP A 22 17.57 0.81 -20.70
C ASP A 22 16.73 1.43 -19.59
N ILE A 23 17.24 1.38 -18.37
CA ILE A 23 16.62 1.88 -17.14
C ILE A 23 17.48 3.03 -16.59
N PRO A 24 16.91 4.15 -16.10
CA PRO A 24 17.69 5.18 -15.43
C PRO A 24 18.58 4.60 -14.33
N ALA A 25 19.84 5.02 -14.26
CA ALA A 25 20.83 4.41 -13.36
C ALA A 25 20.50 4.62 -11.86
N ASP A 26 19.78 5.69 -11.54
CA ASP A 26 19.35 6.05 -10.19
C ASP A 26 18.03 5.38 -9.76
N ALA A 27 17.19 4.96 -10.71
CA ALA A 27 15.91 4.31 -10.43
C ALA A 27 16.07 2.98 -9.69
N TYR A 28 15.28 2.76 -8.64
CA TYR A 28 15.23 1.49 -7.92
C TYR A 28 14.30 0.46 -8.59
N TRP A 29 13.31 0.92 -9.34
CA TRP A 29 12.48 0.06 -10.18
C TRP A 29 13.28 -0.45 -11.40
N GLY A 30 12.81 -1.54 -12.01
CA GLY A 30 13.51 -2.25 -13.09
C GLY A 30 12.68 -2.37 -14.37
N VAL A 31 13.07 -3.31 -15.21
CA VAL A 31 12.50 -3.53 -16.55
C VAL A 31 10.99 -3.81 -16.54
N HIS A 32 10.46 -4.57 -15.58
CA HIS A 32 9.03 -4.89 -15.55
C HIS A 32 8.22 -3.64 -15.20
N SER A 33 8.67 -2.85 -14.23
CA SER A 33 8.06 -1.57 -13.88
C SER A 33 8.10 -0.59 -15.04
N ALA A 34 9.23 -0.49 -15.74
CA ALA A 34 9.39 0.39 -16.89
C ALA A 34 8.37 0.07 -18.01
N ARG A 35 8.17 -1.22 -18.30
CA ARG A 35 7.15 -1.65 -19.27
C ARG A 35 5.74 -1.38 -18.77
N ALA A 36 5.47 -1.57 -17.48
CA ALA A 36 4.17 -1.27 -16.92
C ALA A 36 3.82 0.23 -17.00
N VAL A 37 4.78 1.13 -16.76
CA VAL A 37 4.60 2.57 -16.94
C VAL A 37 4.25 2.90 -18.41
N GLU A 38 4.91 2.27 -19.37
CA GLU A 38 4.59 2.45 -20.80
C GLU A 38 3.22 1.89 -21.19
N ASN A 39 2.84 0.75 -20.61
CA ASN A 39 1.58 0.08 -20.91
C ASN A 39 0.36 0.77 -20.29
N PHE A 40 0.54 1.43 -19.14
CA PHE A 40 -0.57 1.87 -18.28
C PHE A 40 -0.45 3.35 -17.86
N ALA A 41 -0.31 4.26 -18.81
CA ALA A 41 -0.37 5.70 -18.53
C ALA A 41 -1.83 6.21 -18.57
N ILE A 42 -2.61 5.95 -17.52
CA ILE A 42 -4.08 6.14 -17.54
C ILE A 42 -4.53 7.34 -16.69
N SER A 43 -4.25 7.31 -15.39
CA SER A 43 -4.78 8.27 -14.41
C SER A 43 -3.79 9.36 -14.04
N GLY A 44 -2.48 9.07 -14.17
CA GLY A 44 -1.42 9.93 -13.67
C GLY A 44 -1.22 9.85 -12.15
N GLN A 45 -1.98 8.99 -11.45
CA GLN A 45 -1.76 8.63 -10.06
C GLN A 45 -1.00 7.31 -10.00
N THR A 46 0.06 7.27 -9.20
CA THR A 46 0.94 6.13 -9.05
C THR A 46 0.63 5.34 -7.80
N VAL A 47 1.09 4.09 -7.73
CA VAL A 47 1.02 3.28 -6.51
C VAL A 47 1.77 3.97 -5.35
N GLY A 48 2.82 4.75 -5.65
CA GLY A 48 3.57 5.56 -4.68
C GLY A 48 2.71 6.61 -3.96
N ASP A 49 1.62 7.07 -4.57
CA ASP A 49 0.68 8.02 -3.95
C ASP A 49 -0.23 7.35 -2.90
N VAL A 50 -0.27 6.00 -2.88
CA VAL A 50 -1.06 5.20 -1.94
C VAL A 50 -0.15 4.57 -0.90
N ALA A 51 0.34 5.38 0.04
CA ALA A 51 1.35 5.00 1.03
C ALA A 51 1.03 3.71 1.79
N ASP A 52 -0.23 3.48 2.17
CA ASP A 52 -0.64 2.26 2.88
C ASP A 52 -0.48 1.00 2.04
N LEU A 53 -0.67 1.07 0.72
CA LEU A 53 -0.45 -0.06 -0.19
C LEU A 53 1.04 -0.37 -0.35
N VAL A 54 1.87 0.67 -0.50
CA VAL A 54 3.34 0.52 -0.55
C VAL A 54 3.87 -0.13 0.73
N ARG A 55 3.43 0.36 1.90
CA ARG A 55 3.79 -0.21 3.20
C ARG A 55 3.29 -1.64 3.34
N ALA A 56 2.06 -1.93 2.93
CA ALA A 56 1.49 -3.27 2.98
C ALA A 56 2.27 -4.28 2.13
N LEU A 57 2.66 -3.90 0.90
CA LEU A 57 3.53 -4.73 0.05
C LEU A 57 4.85 -5.02 0.75
N ALA A 58 5.51 -4.01 1.31
CA ALA A 58 6.76 -4.18 2.03
C ALA A 58 6.62 -5.09 3.27
N TYR A 59 5.52 -5.00 4.02
CA TYR A 59 5.23 -5.95 5.11
C TYR A 59 5.10 -7.39 4.61
N VAL A 60 4.38 -7.62 3.52
CA VAL A 60 4.23 -8.96 2.94
C VAL A 60 5.58 -9.51 2.47
N LYS A 61 6.38 -8.69 1.78
CA LYS A 61 7.72 -9.08 1.30
C LYS A 61 8.68 -9.36 2.46
N LYS A 62 8.63 -8.56 3.52
CA LYS A 62 9.40 -8.80 4.75
C LYS A 62 9.02 -10.13 5.39
N ALA A 63 7.73 -10.39 5.57
CA ALA A 63 7.24 -11.64 6.17
C ALA A 63 7.65 -12.87 5.34
N ALA A 64 7.54 -12.79 4.01
CA ALA A 64 7.96 -13.87 3.12
C ALA A 64 9.48 -14.10 3.18
N ALA A 65 10.29 -13.04 3.20
CA ALA A 65 11.75 -13.17 3.34
C ALA A 65 12.16 -13.81 4.68
N GLN A 66 11.50 -13.43 5.78
CA GLN A 66 11.71 -14.03 7.09
C GLN A 66 11.38 -15.52 7.08
N ALA A 67 10.18 -15.89 6.60
CA ALA A 67 9.76 -17.28 6.53
C ALA A 67 10.68 -18.12 5.62
N ASN A 68 11.05 -17.59 4.45
CA ASN A 68 11.95 -18.29 3.53
C ASN A 68 13.36 -18.48 4.11
N ALA A 69 13.86 -17.54 4.92
CA ALA A 69 15.14 -17.70 5.61
C ALA A 69 15.09 -18.77 6.71
N GLU A 70 13.98 -18.84 7.46
CA GLU A 70 13.76 -19.86 8.48
C GLU A 70 13.69 -21.26 7.87
N LEU A 71 13.08 -21.38 6.69
CA LEU A 71 12.95 -22.63 5.93
C LEU A 71 14.17 -22.95 5.05
N GLY A 72 15.16 -22.04 4.97
CA GLY A 72 16.37 -22.21 4.16
C GLY A 72 16.16 -22.11 2.64
N VAL A 73 15.03 -21.55 2.19
CA VAL A 73 14.73 -21.30 0.78
C VAL A 73 15.62 -20.18 0.22
N ILE A 74 15.88 -19.16 1.02
CA ILE A 74 16.86 -18.11 0.73
C ILE A 74 17.90 -18.07 1.86
N ASP A 75 19.14 -17.73 1.53
CA ASP A 75 20.18 -17.60 2.56
C ASP A 75 19.95 -16.38 3.45
N ARG A 76 20.52 -16.43 4.66
CA ARG A 76 20.34 -15.39 5.68
C ARG A 76 20.90 -14.03 5.28
N GLN A 77 21.93 -13.98 4.44
CA GLN A 77 22.53 -12.71 4.02
C GLN A 77 21.58 -11.96 3.09
N ARG A 78 21.05 -12.64 2.07
CA ARG A 78 20.04 -12.07 1.16
C ARG A 78 18.76 -11.71 1.89
N ALA A 79 18.26 -12.60 2.74
CA ALA A 79 17.06 -12.33 3.53
C ALA A 79 17.22 -11.10 4.42
N GLY A 80 18.37 -10.98 5.12
CA GLY A 80 18.67 -9.83 5.96
C GLY A 80 18.64 -8.51 5.16
N ALA A 81 19.25 -8.49 3.98
CA ALA A 81 19.22 -7.31 3.12
C ALA A 81 17.81 -6.95 2.63
N ILE A 82 16.99 -7.95 2.27
CA ILE A 82 15.59 -7.76 1.87
C ILE A 82 14.78 -7.19 3.04
N ILE A 83 14.96 -7.71 4.25
CA ILE A 83 14.24 -7.25 5.45
C ILE A 83 14.57 -5.78 5.75
N VAL A 84 15.86 -5.39 5.68
CA VAL A 84 16.28 -4.01 5.89
C VAL A 84 15.67 -3.08 4.84
N ALA A 85 15.71 -3.46 3.56
CA ALA A 85 15.08 -2.68 2.49
C ALA A 85 13.56 -2.52 2.71
N CYS A 86 12.88 -3.59 3.15
CA CYS A 86 11.45 -3.52 3.47
C CYS A 86 11.18 -2.59 4.66
N ASP A 87 12.02 -2.60 5.69
CA ASP A 87 11.87 -1.73 6.87
C ASP A 87 11.99 -0.24 6.51
N GLU A 88 12.88 0.12 5.60
CA GLU A 88 12.97 1.49 5.09
C GLU A 88 11.70 1.90 4.33
N ILE A 89 11.16 1.04 3.48
CA ILE A 89 9.92 1.30 2.73
C ILE A 89 8.70 1.40 3.67
N ILE A 90 8.63 0.53 4.68
CA ILE A 90 7.61 0.60 5.74
C ILE A 90 7.70 1.95 6.48
N GLY A 91 8.92 2.46 6.66
CA GLY A 91 9.24 3.77 7.25
C GLY A 91 9.00 4.98 6.35
N GLY A 92 8.56 4.78 5.09
CA GLY A 92 8.22 5.86 4.15
C GLY A 92 9.31 6.19 3.11
N ALA A 93 10.44 5.50 3.12
CA ALA A 93 11.47 5.71 2.11
C ALA A 93 11.08 5.07 0.76
N LEU A 94 11.54 5.66 -0.35
CA LEU A 94 11.40 5.10 -1.70
C LEU A 94 9.95 4.94 -2.21
N HIS A 95 8.96 5.58 -1.58
CA HIS A 95 7.57 5.53 -2.07
C HIS A 95 7.44 6.13 -3.48
N ASP A 96 8.27 7.12 -3.81
CA ASP A 96 8.42 7.72 -5.14
C ASP A 96 8.93 6.73 -6.21
N GLN A 97 9.47 5.57 -5.81
CA GLN A 97 9.95 4.53 -6.72
C GLN A 97 8.85 3.52 -7.11
N PHE A 98 7.63 3.68 -6.57
CA PHE A 98 6.46 2.90 -6.94
C PHE A 98 5.69 3.62 -8.06
N VAL A 99 6.25 3.55 -9.26
CA VAL A 99 5.90 4.42 -10.39
C VAL A 99 4.75 3.91 -11.25
N VAL A 100 4.27 2.69 -11.04
CA VAL A 100 3.16 2.11 -11.83
C VAL A 100 1.85 2.83 -11.50
N ASP A 101 1.03 3.09 -12.52
CA ASP A 101 -0.30 3.69 -12.36
C ASP A 101 -1.23 2.78 -11.52
N VAL A 102 -2.08 3.41 -10.71
CA VAL A 102 -3.08 2.70 -9.91
C VAL A 102 -4.12 1.97 -10.79
N ILE A 103 -4.38 2.47 -12.00
CA ILE A 103 -5.24 1.84 -13.01
C ILE A 103 -4.39 1.05 -13.99
N GLN A 104 -3.86 -0.08 -13.52
CA GLN A 104 -3.06 -1.01 -14.32
C GLN A 104 -3.85 -2.26 -14.75
N GLY A 105 -3.48 -2.83 -15.90
CA GLY A 105 -3.86 -4.19 -16.26
C GLY A 105 -3.03 -5.24 -15.49
N GLY A 106 -3.30 -6.53 -15.75
CA GLY A 106 -2.45 -7.62 -15.23
C GLY A 106 -2.68 -8.02 -13.77
N ALA A 107 -3.85 -7.67 -13.20
CA ALA A 107 -4.32 -8.13 -11.89
C ALA A 107 -3.33 -7.86 -10.72
N GLY A 108 -2.60 -6.75 -10.78
CA GLY A 108 -1.62 -6.36 -9.74
C GLY A 108 -0.20 -6.89 -9.96
N THR A 109 0.06 -7.59 -11.07
CA THR A 109 1.39 -8.14 -11.37
C THR A 109 2.43 -7.04 -11.50
N SER A 110 2.09 -5.92 -12.13
CA SER A 110 3.00 -4.79 -12.27
C SER A 110 3.34 -4.16 -10.92
N THR A 111 2.36 -4.01 -10.02
CA THR A 111 2.61 -3.57 -8.64
C THR A 111 3.49 -4.54 -7.87
N ASN A 112 3.23 -5.85 -7.95
CA ASN A 112 4.05 -6.85 -7.27
C ASN A 112 5.50 -6.83 -7.79
N MET A 113 5.68 -6.74 -9.11
CA MET A 113 7.01 -6.62 -9.72
C MET A 113 7.70 -5.31 -9.40
N ASN A 114 6.98 -4.19 -9.32
CA ASN A 114 7.55 -2.93 -8.89
C ASN A 114 8.10 -3.01 -7.47
N ALA A 115 7.35 -3.63 -6.55
CA ALA A 115 7.84 -3.91 -5.20
C ALA A 115 9.09 -4.82 -5.23
N ASN A 116 9.04 -5.92 -6.00
CA ASN A 116 10.16 -6.86 -6.12
C ASN A 116 11.45 -6.17 -6.60
N GLU A 117 11.37 -5.35 -7.64
CA GLU A 117 12.51 -4.66 -8.24
C GLU A 117 13.08 -3.58 -7.31
N VAL A 118 12.21 -2.75 -6.71
CA VAL A 118 12.63 -1.70 -5.76
C VAL A 118 13.33 -2.31 -4.55
N ILE A 119 12.73 -3.33 -3.94
CA ILE A 119 13.31 -4.02 -2.79
C ILE A 119 14.61 -4.72 -3.18
N ALA A 120 14.67 -5.38 -4.35
CA ALA A 120 15.88 -6.07 -4.79
C ALA A 120 17.05 -5.09 -4.96
N ASN A 121 16.84 -3.98 -5.67
CA ASN A 121 17.88 -2.98 -5.88
C ASN A 121 18.30 -2.30 -4.58
N ARG A 122 17.37 -2.05 -3.66
CA ARG A 122 17.72 -1.49 -2.36
C ARG A 122 18.51 -2.49 -1.50
N ALA A 123 18.12 -3.77 -1.51
CA ALA A 123 18.85 -4.82 -0.84
C ALA A 123 20.27 -5.02 -1.43
N LEU A 124 20.44 -4.90 -2.75
CA LEU A 124 21.75 -4.94 -3.40
C LEU A 124 22.68 -3.85 -2.88
N GLU A 125 22.19 -2.62 -2.72
CA GLU A 125 22.99 -1.53 -2.15
C GLU A 125 23.43 -1.82 -0.72
N HIS A 126 22.55 -2.37 0.13
CA HIS A 126 22.92 -2.79 1.49
C HIS A 126 23.98 -3.91 1.50
N MET A 127 24.05 -4.70 0.43
CA MET A 127 25.06 -5.74 0.23
C MET A 127 26.34 -5.20 -0.46
N GLY A 128 26.39 -3.92 -0.83
CA GLY A 128 27.53 -3.29 -1.50
C GLY A 128 27.60 -3.54 -3.01
N PHE A 129 26.49 -3.97 -3.62
CA PHE A 129 26.38 -4.18 -5.07
C PHE A 129 25.67 -3.01 -5.75
N GLU A 130 25.91 -2.86 -7.05
CA GLU A 130 25.22 -1.91 -7.92
C GLU A 130 23.79 -2.38 -8.24
N LYS A 131 22.90 -1.44 -8.54
CA LYS A 131 21.54 -1.75 -9.03
C LYS A 131 21.61 -2.58 -10.31
N GLY A 132 20.72 -3.56 -10.45
CA GLY A 132 20.67 -4.48 -11.59
C GLY A 132 21.62 -5.67 -11.50
N ARG A 133 22.42 -5.82 -10.42
CA ARG A 133 23.23 -7.03 -10.14
C ARG A 133 22.36 -8.20 -9.65
N TYR A 134 21.39 -8.58 -10.47
CA TYR A 134 20.39 -9.59 -10.14
C TYR A 134 20.95 -11.02 -10.09
N ASP A 135 22.19 -11.23 -10.54
CA ASP A 135 22.97 -12.44 -10.28
C ASP A 135 23.28 -12.62 -8.78
N ALA A 136 23.42 -11.51 -8.04
CA ALA A 136 23.64 -11.52 -6.60
C ALA A 136 22.30 -11.57 -5.83
N LEU A 137 21.29 -10.81 -6.23
CA LEU A 137 19.95 -10.81 -5.62
C LEU A 137 18.87 -10.49 -6.68
N HIS A 138 18.17 -11.53 -7.10
CA HIS A 138 17.13 -11.49 -8.13
C HIS A 138 15.74 -11.09 -7.59
N PRO A 139 14.99 -10.19 -8.27
CA PRO A 139 13.63 -9.80 -7.89
C PRO A 139 12.65 -10.97 -7.80
N ASN A 140 12.72 -11.92 -8.75
CA ASN A 140 11.82 -13.07 -8.73
C ASN A 140 12.30 -14.20 -7.82
N ASP A 141 13.59 -14.52 -7.87
CA ASP A 141 14.09 -15.76 -7.25
C ASP A 141 14.31 -15.60 -5.74
N HIS A 142 14.48 -14.36 -5.28
CA HIS A 142 14.75 -14.06 -3.88
C HIS A 142 13.63 -13.21 -3.26
N VAL A 143 13.30 -12.04 -3.83
CA VAL A 143 12.27 -11.17 -3.26
C VAL A 143 10.87 -11.76 -3.41
N ASN A 144 10.60 -12.42 -4.55
CA ASN A 144 9.35 -13.13 -4.81
C ASN A 144 9.44 -14.64 -4.54
N ALA A 145 10.46 -15.10 -3.80
CA ALA A 145 10.58 -16.53 -3.44
C ALA A 145 9.31 -17.01 -2.72
N SER A 146 8.81 -18.19 -3.12
CA SER A 146 7.61 -18.84 -2.56
C SER A 146 6.31 -18.05 -2.67
N GLN A 147 6.24 -17.07 -3.57
CA GLN A 147 5.10 -16.15 -3.71
C GLN A 147 4.56 -16.11 -5.14
N SER A 148 3.33 -15.63 -5.28
CA SER A 148 2.74 -15.21 -6.54
C SER A 148 2.18 -13.79 -6.41
N THR A 149 1.84 -13.15 -7.52
CA THR A 149 0.99 -11.95 -7.47
C THR A 149 -0.35 -12.28 -6.81
N ASN A 150 -0.90 -13.48 -7.06
CA ASN A 150 -2.27 -13.85 -6.72
C ASN A 150 -2.49 -14.11 -5.21
N ASP A 151 -1.43 -14.18 -4.42
CA ASP A 151 -1.50 -14.23 -2.96
C ASP A 151 -0.89 -12.98 -2.31
N VAL A 152 0.21 -12.45 -2.84
CA VAL A 152 0.83 -11.22 -2.32
C VAL A 152 -0.05 -10.00 -2.51
N TYR A 153 -0.53 -9.75 -3.72
CA TYR A 153 -1.28 -8.52 -4.03
C TYR A 153 -2.61 -8.42 -3.27
N PRO A 154 -3.49 -9.45 -3.24
CA PRO A 154 -4.71 -9.38 -2.43
C PRO A 154 -4.42 -9.31 -0.92
N THR A 155 -3.35 -9.95 -0.43
CA THR A 155 -2.92 -9.82 0.97
C THR A 155 -2.52 -8.37 1.28
N ALA A 156 -1.74 -7.73 0.41
CA ALA A 156 -1.33 -6.34 0.56
C ALA A 156 -2.53 -5.39 0.49
N LEU A 157 -3.49 -5.61 -0.40
CA LEU A 157 -4.73 -4.82 -0.46
C LEU A 157 -5.56 -4.94 0.83
N ARG A 158 -5.71 -6.15 1.37
CA ARG A 158 -6.40 -6.37 2.65
C ARG A 158 -5.70 -5.66 3.81
N LEU A 159 -4.37 -5.73 3.86
CA LEU A 159 -3.57 -5.06 4.89
C LEU A 159 -3.62 -3.53 4.77
N ALA A 160 -3.55 -2.99 3.55
CA ALA A 160 -3.71 -1.56 3.30
C ALA A 160 -5.10 -1.06 3.72
N ALA A 161 -6.16 -1.79 3.34
CA ALA A 161 -7.52 -1.48 3.77
C ALA A 161 -7.66 -1.57 5.30
N TRP A 162 -6.97 -2.50 5.95
CA TRP A 162 -6.97 -2.62 7.40
C TRP A 162 -6.36 -1.39 8.10
N PHE A 163 -5.27 -0.81 7.54
CA PHE A 163 -4.71 0.46 8.03
C PHE A 163 -5.67 1.63 7.79
N GLY A 164 -6.23 1.73 6.58
CA GLY A 164 -7.18 2.79 6.24
C GLY A 164 -8.44 2.77 7.11
N ILE A 165 -8.95 1.58 7.43
CA ILE A 165 -10.08 1.43 8.36
C ILE A 165 -9.71 1.89 9.78
N ASP A 166 -8.50 1.59 10.25
CA ASP A 166 -8.06 2.04 11.58
C ASP A 166 -8.01 3.57 11.67
N GLY A 167 -7.47 4.22 10.64
CA GLY A 167 -7.46 5.68 10.54
C GLY A 167 -8.88 6.27 10.50
N LEU A 168 -9.76 5.70 9.68
CA LEU A 168 -11.15 6.15 9.59
C LEU A 168 -11.88 6.00 10.94
N LEU A 169 -11.67 4.89 11.66
CA LEU A 169 -12.25 4.68 12.99
C LEU A 169 -11.77 5.73 14.00
N ALA A 170 -10.51 6.17 13.93
CA ALA A 170 -9.99 7.22 14.79
C ALA A 170 -10.69 8.57 14.52
N GLU A 171 -10.81 8.95 13.24
CA GLU A 171 -11.48 10.20 12.84
C GLU A 171 -12.99 10.19 13.15
N MET A 172 -13.66 9.06 12.94
CA MET A 172 -15.07 8.88 13.33
C MET A 172 -15.24 9.04 14.84
N ALA A 173 -14.33 8.49 15.64
CA ALA A 173 -14.39 8.59 17.09
C ALA A 173 -14.18 10.03 17.58
N GLU A 174 -13.31 10.83 16.92
CA GLU A 174 -13.19 12.28 17.17
C GLU A 174 -14.49 13.02 16.85
N LEU A 175 -15.08 12.76 15.67
CA LEU A 175 -16.33 13.37 15.26
C LEU A 175 -17.50 13.03 16.22
N ARG A 176 -17.59 11.76 16.63
CA ARG A 176 -18.57 11.31 17.62
C ARG A 176 -18.42 12.06 18.94
N ARG A 177 -17.19 12.17 19.47
CA ARG A 177 -16.91 12.91 20.72
C ARG A 177 -17.30 14.39 20.59
N ALA A 178 -17.07 15.00 19.44
CA ALA A 178 -17.49 16.39 19.20
C ALA A 178 -19.02 16.55 19.25
N PHE A 179 -19.77 15.61 18.67
CA PHE A 179 -21.23 15.60 18.77
C PHE A 179 -21.71 15.33 20.20
N GLU A 180 -21.07 14.43 20.96
CA GLU A 180 -21.38 14.18 22.37
C GLU A 180 -21.17 15.43 23.23
N ALA A 181 -20.05 16.15 23.03
CA ALA A 181 -19.77 17.39 23.74
C ALA A 181 -20.83 18.47 23.45
N LYS A 182 -21.23 18.62 22.18
CA LYS A 182 -22.30 19.55 21.79
C LYS A 182 -23.67 19.11 22.27
N ALA A 183 -23.93 17.81 22.38
CA ALA A 183 -25.16 17.31 22.96
C ALA A 183 -25.31 17.74 24.43
N ASP A 184 -24.25 17.66 25.24
CA ASP A 184 -24.27 18.13 26.63
C ASP A 184 -24.38 19.67 26.73
N GLU A 185 -23.63 20.40 25.90
CA GLU A 185 -23.71 21.87 25.82
C GLU A 185 -25.14 22.34 25.51
N PHE A 186 -25.86 21.61 24.64
CA PHE A 186 -27.19 21.98 24.16
C PHE A 186 -28.34 21.27 24.91
N LYS A 187 -28.07 20.56 26.00
CA LYS A 187 -29.08 19.76 26.72
C LYS A 187 -30.31 20.53 27.18
N SER A 188 -30.19 21.84 27.43
CA SER A 188 -31.28 22.70 27.89
C SER A 188 -31.87 23.60 26.80
N VAL A 189 -31.38 23.51 25.56
CA VAL A 189 -31.84 24.36 24.45
C VAL A 189 -33.09 23.73 23.83
N LEU A 190 -34.27 24.23 24.19
CA LEU A 190 -35.54 23.80 23.60
C LEU A 190 -35.69 24.25 22.14
N LYS A 191 -36.18 23.35 21.30
CA LYS A 191 -36.50 23.60 19.89
C LYS A 191 -37.77 22.85 19.48
N ILE A 192 -38.35 23.23 18.34
CA ILE A 192 -39.42 22.46 17.69
C ILE A 192 -38.79 21.31 16.88
N GLY A 193 -39.22 20.08 17.12
CA GLY A 193 -38.89 18.95 16.26
C GLY A 193 -39.60 19.08 14.92
N ARG A 194 -39.00 18.57 13.84
CA ARG A 194 -39.64 18.55 12.51
C ARG A 194 -39.66 17.16 11.90
N THR A 195 -40.83 16.74 11.46
CA THR A 195 -41.03 15.49 10.69
C THR A 195 -41.57 15.88 9.32
N GLN A 196 -40.97 15.36 8.25
CA GLN A 196 -41.31 15.77 6.86
C GLN A 196 -41.23 17.29 6.66
N LEU A 197 -40.27 17.95 7.33
CA LEU A 197 -40.10 19.42 7.35
C LEU A 197 -41.27 20.21 7.97
N GLN A 198 -42.25 19.55 8.57
CA GLN A 198 -43.36 20.20 9.29
C GLN A 198 -43.10 20.19 10.79
N ASP A 199 -43.60 21.22 11.49
CA ASP A 199 -43.48 21.32 12.94
C ASP A 199 -44.24 20.16 13.62
N ALA A 200 -43.57 19.53 14.60
CA ALA A 200 -44.08 18.38 15.34
C ALA A 200 -44.19 18.69 16.84
N VAL A 201 -43.49 17.93 17.68
CA VAL A 201 -43.46 18.12 19.14
C VAL A 201 -42.13 18.72 19.60
N PRO A 202 -42.09 19.42 20.76
CA PRO A 202 -40.85 19.96 21.31
C PRO A 202 -39.81 18.89 21.63
N MET A 203 -38.54 19.25 21.47
CA MET A 203 -37.37 18.47 21.87
C MET A 203 -36.24 19.42 22.27
N THR A 204 -35.10 18.89 22.71
CA THR A 204 -33.88 19.69 22.92
C THR A 204 -32.92 19.55 21.75
N LEU A 205 -32.14 20.59 21.47
CA LEU A 205 -31.05 20.52 20.51
C LEU A 205 -29.98 19.50 20.97
N GLY A 206 -29.81 19.32 22.29
CA GLY A 206 -28.96 18.27 22.84
C GLY A 206 -29.39 16.86 22.44
N GLN A 207 -30.69 16.53 22.46
CA GLN A 207 -31.20 15.25 21.99
C GLN A 207 -30.92 15.01 20.50
N GLU A 208 -31.02 16.05 19.67
CA GLU A 208 -30.72 15.96 18.24
C GLU A 208 -29.24 15.68 17.99
N PHE A 209 -28.34 16.39 18.69
CA PHE A 209 -26.89 16.17 18.57
C PHE A 209 -26.45 14.82 19.13
N LEU A 210 -27.08 14.34 20.20
CA LEU A 210 -26.83 13.00 20.74
C LEU A 210 -27.20 11.93 19.72
N ALA A 211 -28.29 12.11 18.96
CA ALA A 211 -28.66 11.18 17.91
C ALA A 211 -27.57 11.08 16.82
N PHE A 212 -26.95 12.20 16.42
CA PHE A 212 -25.81 12.16 15.48
C PHE A 212 -24.63 11.34 16.03
N ALA A 213 -24.28 11.53 17.31
CA ALA A 213 -23.22 10.75 17.94
C ALA A 213 -23.53 9.24 17.99
N ILE A 214 -24.78 8.87 18.33
CA ILE A 214 -25.22 7.47 18.37
C ILE A 214 -25.08 6.82 17.00
N MET A 215 -25.56 7.49 15.93
CA MET A 215 -25.46 6.96 14.57
C MET A 215 -24.00 6.69 14.16
N ILE A 216 -23.08 7.61 14.46
CA ILE A 216 -21.66 7.40 14.17
C ILE A 216 -21.10 6.22 14.98
N GLY A 217 -21.50 6.08 16.24
CA GLY A 217 -21.09 4.95 17.08
C GLY A 217 -21.55 3.59 16.53
N GLU A 218 -22.74 3.53 15.94
CA GLU A 218 -23.23 2.32 15.26
C GLU A 218 -22.44 2.02 13.98
N ASP A 219 -22.09 3.05 13.18
CA ASP A 219 -21.25 2.91 12.00
C ASP A 219 -19.81 2.46 12.36
N GLU A 220 -19.24 2.98 13.46
CA GLU A 220 -17.95 2.51 13.98
C GLU A 220 -17.99 1.00 14.28
N ALA A 221 -19.07 0.50 14.88
CA ALA A 221 -19.21 -0.92 15.18
C ALA A 221 -19.23 -1.77 13.91
N ARG A 222 -19.97 -1.35 12.88
CA ARG A 222 -20.00 -2.02 11.57
C ARG A 222 -18.65 -2.04 10.89
N LEU A 223 -17.92 -0.93 10.97
CA LEU A 223 -16.61 -0.83 10.37
C LEU A 223 -15.57 -1.73 11.10
N ARG A 224 -15.69 -1.91 12.42
CA ARG A 224 -14.88 -2.88 13.18
C ARG A 224 -15.18 -4.33 12.79
N GLU A 225 -16.44 -4.68 12.55
CA GLU A 225 -16.81 -6.00 12.03
C GLU A 225 -16.18 -6.24 10.66
N ALA A 226 -16.29 -5.29 9.73
CA ALA A 226 -15.69 -5.38 8.40
C ALA A 226 -14.16 -5.53 8.47
N ARG A 227 -13.50 -4.79 9.37
CA ARG A 227 -12.05 -4.89 9.61
C ARG A 227 -11.63 -6.28 10.07
N ALA A 228 -12.43 -6.94 10.91
CA ALA A 228 -12.14 -8.29 11.38
C ALA A 228 -12.23 -9.33 10.24
N LEU A 229 -13.14 -9.17 9.28
CA LEU A 229 -13.30 -10.10 8.16
C LEU A 229 -12.14 -10.07 7.16
N ILE A 230 -11.44 -8.94 7.04
CA ILE A 230 -10.33 -8.80 6.09
C ILE A 230 -8.98 -9.26 6.65
N THR A 231 -8.92 -9.74 7.91
CA THR A 231 -7.70 -10.32 8.49
C THR A 231 -7.42 -11.74 7.99
N GLU A 232 -8.41 -12.41 7.39
CA GLU A 232 -8.18 -13.64 6.65
C GLU A 232 -7.48 -13.32 5.32
N VAL A 233 -6.34 -13.95 5.07
CA VAL A 233 -5.52 -13.72 3.86
C VAL A 233 -5.14 -15.04 3.22
N ASN A 234 -4.90 -15.02 1.92
CA ASN A 234 -4.52 -16.20 1.15
C ASN A 234 -3.02 -16.35 0.94
N LEU A 235 -2.18 -15.63 1.70
CA LEU A 235 -0.72 -15.69 1.55
C LEU A 235 -0.21 -17.13 1.66
N GLY A 236 0.58 -17.59 0.68
CA GLY A 236 1.02 -18.97 0.55
C GLY A 236 0.16 -19.82 -0.42
N ALA A 237 -0.97 -19.28 -0.91
CA ALA A 237 -1.79 -19.91 -1.95
C ALA A 237 -1.10 -19.95 -3.32
N THR A 238 -0.04 -19.15 -3.53
CA THR A 238 0.67 -19.00 -4.80
C THR A 238 -0.28 -18.63 -5.95
N ALA A 239 -0.18 -19.30 -7.10
CA ALA A 239 -0.90 -18.93 -8.33
C ALA A 239 -2.40 -19.21 -8.27
N LEU A 240 -2.82 -20.34 -7.66
CA LEU A 240 -4.19 -20.86 -7.77
C LEU A 240 -4.78 -21.42 -6.45
N GLY A 241 -4.02 -21.47 -5.36
CA GLY A 241 -4.51 -21.93 -4.05
C GLY A 241 -4.30 -23.41 -3.71
N THR A 242 -3.32 -24.07 -4.34
CA THR A 242 -2.99 -25.50 -4.14
C THR A 242 -1.76 -25.70 -3.28
#